data_AF-A0A0B8QIA1-F1
#
_entry.id   AF-A0A0B8QIA1-F1
#
_cell.length_a   1.000
_cell.length_b   1.000
_cell.length_c   1.000
_cell.angle_alpha   90.00
_cell.angle_beta   90.00
_cell.angle_gamma   90.00
#
_symmetry.space_group_name_H-M   'P 1'
#
loop_
_entity.id
_entity.type
_entity.pdbx_description
1 polymer ?
#
loop_
_entity_poly.entity_id
_entity_poly.type
_entity_poly.pdbx_seq_one_letter_code
_entity_poly.pdbx_strand_id
1 'polypeptide(L)'
;MPEQFNTQHPPFDKLDSEQTKVLLDSLDIAYFRQGDAILDIGEQSDSLFVLIKGAVEQRTSDRVIAHFGHDDLFDADALFSGKARHQFIAIEDVLCYLVPKPVFLSLCENNQEFEHYFNGNLSQRKQLLRSAQKQQNLAEFILSRVNSDIYHPPLILESATSLQNTTAKMNELDIDAALVKLDEEDNRLEANPEHPPMP
;
A
#
# COMPACT_ATOMS: atom_id res chain seq x y z
N MET A 1 26.65 -15.81 12.42
CA MET A 1 26.88 -15.34 11.04
C MET A 1 25.62 -14.59 10.67
N PRO A 2 25.67 -13.31 10.24
CA PRO A 2 24.50 -12.71 9.62
C PRO A 2 24.05 -13.62 8.47
N GLU A 3 22.74 -13.70 8.23
CA GLU A 3 22.22 -14.36 7.04
C GLU A 3 22.88 -13.75 5.80
N GLN A 4 22.84 -14.45 4.67
CA GLN A 4 23.37 -13.89 3.43
C GLN A 4 22.29 -12.98 2.84
N PHE A 5 22.66 -11.74 2.49
CA PHE A 5 21.73 -10.80 1.86
C PHE A 5 21.07 -11.44 0.64
N ASN A 6 19.73 -11.48 0.62
CA ASN A 6 18.99 -12.18 -0.41
C ASN A 6 18.77 -11.29 -1.64
N THR A 7 19.61 -11.47 -2.65
CA THR A 7 19.53 -10.73 -3.92
C THR A 7 18.47 -11.28 -4.88
N GLN A 8 17.77 -12.35 -4.51
CA GLN A 8 16.74 -12.97 -5.36
C GLN A 8 15.33 -12.41 -5.10
N HIS A 9 15.19 -11.51 -4.13
CA HIS A 9 13.92 -10.85 -3.85
C HIS A 9 13.86 -9.43 -4.44
N PRO A 10 12.68 -8.99 -4.91
CA PRO A 10 12.48 -7.61 -5.31
C PRO A 10 12.83 -6.64 -4.19
N PRO A 11 13.48 -5.49 -4.50
CA PRO A 11 13.89 -5.03 -5.83
C PRO A 11 15.24 -5.56 -6.32
N PHE A 12 15.98 -6.27 -5.47
CA PHE A 12 17.36 -6.66 -5.74
C PHE A 12 17.49 -7.74 -6.82
N ASP A 13 16.40 -8.46 -7.10
CA ASP A 13 16.28 -9.41 -8.22
C ASP A 13 16.45 -8.77 -9.60
N LYS A 14 16.40 -7.44 -9.71
CA LYS A 14 16.60 -6.69 -10.95
C LYS A 14 18.04 -6.27 -11.21
N LEU A 15 18.94 -6.48 -10.26
CA LEU A 15 20.34 -6.08 -10.38
C LEU A 15 21.13 -7.06 -11.24
N ASP A 16 21.99 -6.54 -12.10
CA ASP A 16 22.96 -7.38 -12.82
C ASP A 16 24.10 -7.83 -11.88
N SER A 17 25.02 -8.65 -12.39
CA SER A 17 26.11 -9.19 -11.57
C SER A 17 27.09 -8.13 -11.04
N GLU A 18 27.33 -7.05 -11.80
CA GLU A 18 28.22 -5.97 -11.37
C GLU A 18 27.54 -5.12 -10.30
N GLN A 19 26.28 -4.75 -10.51
CA GLN A 19 25.45 -4.00 -9.58
C GLN A 19 25.24 -4.77 -8.27
N THR A 20 24.97 -6.08 -8.37
CA THR A 20 24.84 -6.95 -7.20
C THR A 20 26.13 -6.97 -6.39
N LYS A 21 27.28 -7.04 -7.05
CA LYS A 21 28.58 -7.00 -6.36
C LYS A 21 28.78 -5.67 -5.65
N VAL A 22 28.51 -4.54 -6.32
CA VAL A 22 28.61 -3.21 -5.72
C VAL A 22 27.69 -3.07 -4.51
N LEU A 23 26.45 -3.57 -4.60
CA LEU A 23 25.52 -3.59 -3.49
C LEU A 23 26.13 -4.37 -2.30
N LEU A 24 26.48 -5.63 -2.51
CA LEU A 24 26.98 -6.53 -1.47
C LEU A 24 28.26 -6.02 -0.80
N ASP A 25 29.18 -5.45 -1.58
CA ASP A 25 30.45 -4.89 -1.07
C ASP A 25 30.23 -3.61 -0.23
N SER A 26 29.05 -2.98 -0.34
CA SER A 26 28.71 -1.73 0.35
C SER A 26 27.82 -1.89 1.58
N LEU A 27 27.27 -3.08 1.81
CA LEU A 27 26.34 -3.32 2.91
C LEU A 27 27.02 -3.18 4.27
N ASP A 28 26.36 -2.48 5.18
CA ASP A 28 26.68 -2.50 6.60
C ASP A 28 25.53 -3.14 7.39
N ILE A 29 25.78 -3.49 8.65
CA ILE A 29 24.78 -4.09 9.55
C ILE A 29 24.57 -3.19 10.75
N ALA A 30 23.31 -2.87 11.02
CA ALA A 30 22.91 -2.15 12.23
C ALA A 30 22.06 -3.04 13.14
N TYR A 31 22.22 -2.81 14.44
CA TYR A 31 21.42 -3.44 15.49
C TYR A 31 20.76 -2.36 16.33
N PHE A 32 19.46 -2.52 16.55
CA PHE A 32 18.62 -1.64 17.36
C PHE A 32 17.93 -2.48 18.43
N ARG A 33 17.87 -1.97 19.65
CA ARG A 33 17.14 -2.63 20.72
C ARG A 33 15.66 -2.34 20.60
N GLN A 34 14.86 -3.22 21.21
CA GLN A 34 13.45 -2.94 21.41
C GLN A 34 13.22 -1.54 22.01
N GLY A 35 12.38 -0.75 21.35
CA GLY A 35 12.01 0.61 21.73
C GLY A 35 12.90 1.71 21.14
N ASP A 36 14.00 1.36 20.47
CA ASP A 36 14.85 2.35 19.82
C ASP A 36 14.12 3.02 18.64
N ALA A 37 14.24 4.34 18.54
CA ALA A 37 13.88 5.08 17.34
C ALA A 37 15.01 4.87 16.31
N ILE A 38 14.70 4.16 15.22
CA ILE A 38 15.64 3.89 14.13
C ILE A 38 15.85 5.14 13.29
N LEU A 39 14.77 5.89 13.07
CA LEU A 39 14.73 7.15 12.32
C LEU A 39 13.63 8.02 12.88
N ASP A 40 13.94 9.30 13.12
CA ASP A 40 12.98 10.28 13.58
C ASP A 40 12.47 11.21 12.47
N ILE A 41 11.29 11.79 12.68
CA ILE A 41 10.69 12.72 11.70
C ILE A 41 11.61 13.92 11.49
N GLY A 42 11.98 14.16 10.22
CA GLY A 42 12.84 15.28 9.82
C GLY A 42 14.33 14.97 9.87
N GLU A 43 14.73 13.79 10.38
CA GLU A 43 16.11 13.31 10.35
C GLU A 43 16.55 13.03 8.91
N GLN A 44 17.85 13.18 8.64
CA GLN A 44 18.44 12.81 7.37
C GLN A 44 18.67 11.31 7.34
N SER A 45 18.11 10.67 6.33
CA SER A 45 18.35 9.26 6.05
C SER A 45 19.51 9.12 5.09
N ASP A 46 20.54 8.41 5.54
CA ASP A 46 21.77 8.16 4.79
C ASP A 46 21.83 6.73 4.22
N SER A 47 20.84 5.89 4.52
CA SER A 47 20.81 4.48 4.09
C SER A 47 19.39 3.98 3.86
N LEU A 48 19.22 3.07 2.91
CA LEU A 48 18.04 2.22 2.84
C LEU A 48 18.18 1.10 3.87
N PHE A 49 17.12 0.82 4.60
CA PHE A 49 17.12 -0.25 5.60
C PHE A 49 16.45 -1.48 5.02
N VAL A 50 17.07 -2.65 5.20
CA VAL A 50 16.51 -3.96 4.82
C VAL A 50 16.54 -4.87 6.04
N LEU A 51 15.38 -5.30 6.52
CA LEU A 51 15.28 -6.09 7.75
C LEU A 51 15.81 -7.51 7.56
N ILE A 52 16.69 -7.92 8.47
CA ILE A 52 17.15 -9.31 8.60
C ILE A 52 16.29 -10.01 9.66
N LYS A 53 16.16 -9.38 10.83
CA LYS A 53 15.43 -9.92 11.97
C LYS A 53 14.81 -8.79 12.76
N GLY A 54 13.71 -9.11 13.43
CA GLY A 54 12.99 -8.17 14.26
C GLY A 54 11.74 -7.66 13.54
N ALA A 55 11.11 -6.68 14.15
CA ALA A 55 10.00 -5.96 13.56
C ALA A 55 10.11 -4.47 13.86
N VAL A 56 9.68 -3.66 12.89
CA VAL A 56 9.71 -2.21 12.95
C VAL A 56 8.31 -1.68 12.65
N GLU A 57 7.89 -0.67 13.40
CA GLU A 57 6.69 0.09 13.11
C GLU A 57 7.03 1.45 12.53
N GLN A 58 6.32 1.81 11.47
CA GLN A 58 6.30 3.17 10.97
C GLN A 58 5.13 3.91 11.59
N ARG A 59 5.41 5.07 12.17
CA ARG A 59 4.45 5.91 12.87
C ARG A 59 4.39 7.31 12.28
N THR A 60 3.18 7.86 12.26
CA THR A 60 2.95 9.31 12.24
C THR A 60 2.75 9.77 13.69
N SER A 61 2.77 11.08 13.95
CA SER A 61 2.65 11.71 15.28
C SER A 61 1.72 11.01 16.28
N ASP A 62 0.61 10.45 15.81
CA ASP A 62 -0.46 9.93 16.68
C ASP A 62 -0.85 8.46 16.38
N ARG A 63 -0.26 7.82 15.37
CA ARG A 63 -0.72 6.49 14.90
C ARG A 63 0.34 5.67 14.18
N VAL A 64 0.25 4.35 14.33
CA VAL A 64 0.97 3.37 13.51
C VAL A 64 0.34 3.32 12.12
N ILE A 65 1.17 3.36 11.09
CA ILE A 65 0.72 3.34 9.69
C ILE A 65 1.18 2.09 8.92
N ALA A 66 2.28 1.47 9.32
CA ALA A 66 2.76 0.23 8.73
C ALA A 66 3.64 -0.55 9.72
N HIS A 67 3.76 -1.85 9.48
CA HIS A 67 4.67 -2.76 10.17
C HIS A 67 5.59 -3.38 9.12
N PHE A 68 6.85 -3.60 9.49
CA PHE A 68 7.90 -4.18 8.65
C PHE A 68 8.49 -5.38 9.38
N GLY A 69 8.68 -6.47 8.64
CA GLY A 69 9.27 -7.72 9.12
C GLY A 69 10.45 -8.15 8.25
N HIS A 70 10.80 -9.43 8.33
CA HIS A 70 11.90 -10.03 7.57
C HIS A 70 11.79 -9.71 6.06
N ASP A 71 12.93 -9.33 5.46
CA ASP A 71 13.10 -8.92 4.06
C ASP A 71 12.35 -7.64 3.64
N ASP A 72 11.56 -7.02 4.52
CA ASP A 72 10.96 -5.73 4.23
C ASP A 72 12.03 -4.62 4.22
N LEU A 73 11.78 -3.62 3.37
CA LEU A 73 12.60 -2.42 3.25
C LEU A 73 11.83 -1.18 3.68
N PHE A 74 12.53 -0.20 4.23
CA PHE A 74 11.91 1.06 4.62
C PHE A 74 12.81 2.28 4.38
N ASP A 75 12.13 3.43 4.35
CA ASP A 75 12.70 4.77 4.22
C ASP A 75 13.33 5.14 2.85
N ALA A 76 13.02 4.38 1.79
CA ALA A 76 13.42 4.73 0.41
C ALA A 76 13.00 6.16 0.00
N ASP A 77 11.80 6.60 0.42
CA ASP A 77 11.29 7.95 0.15
C ASP A 77 12.17 9.07 0.72
N ALA A 78 12.78 8.85 1.89
CA ALA A 78 13.67 9.83 2.52
C ALA A 78 15.00 9.96 1.79
N LEU A 79 15.46 8.90 1.12
CA LEU A 79 16.68 8.95 0.32
C LEU A 79 16.51 9.87 -0.89
N PHE A 80 15.32 9.89 -1.51
CA PHE A 80 14.98 10.82 -2.58
C PHE A 80 14.67 12.24 -2.08
N SER A 81 13.90 12.37 -1.00
CA SER A 81 13.42 13.67 -0.50
C SER A 81 14.38 14.38 0.47
N GLY A 82 15.39 13.67 0.97
CA GLY A 82 16.43 14.16 1.86
C GLY A 82 16.07 14.17 3.35
N LYS A 83 14.84 13.81 3.73
CA LYS A 83 14.40 13.74 5.14
C LYS A 83 13.34 12.67 5.35
N ALA A 84 13.40 12.00 6.50
CA ALA A 84 12.37 11.07 6.95
C ALA A 84 11.05 11.81 7.22
N ARG A 85 9.95 11.30 6.65
CA ARG A 85 8.60 11.85 6.83
C ARG A 85 7.84 11.23 8.01
N HIS A 86 8.30 10.06 8.42
CA HIS A 86 7.67 9.24 9.44
C HIS A 86 8.74 8.77 10.42
N GLN A 87 8.30 8.42 11.62
CA GLN A 87 9.16 7.82 12.62
C GLN A 87 9.18 6.31 12.42
N PHE A 88 10.33 5.67 12.61
CA PHE A 88 10.48 4.22 12.60
C PHE A 88 10.98 3.75 13.96
N ILE A 89 10.23 2.85 14.60
CA ILE A 89 10.55 2.33 15.95
C ILE A 89 10.70 0.82 15.90
N ALA A 90 11.77 0.32 16.52
CA ALA A 90 11.97 -1.10 16.74
C ALA A 90 10.98 -1.62 17.80
N ILE A 91 10.09 -2.54 17.45
CA ILE A 91 9.13 -3.12 18.42
C ILE A 91 9.66 -4.36 19.14
N GLU A 92 10.74 -4.93 18.62
CA GLU A 92 11.60 -5.93 19.24
C GLU A 92 13.06 -5.64 18.86
N ASP A 93 14.02 -6.48 19.26
CA ASP A 93 15.41 -6.33 18.82
C ASP A 93 15.50 -6.51 17.30
N VAL A 94 16.00 -5.48 16.61
CA VAL A 94 16.09 -5.41 15.15
C VAL A 94 17.52 -5.53 14.70
N LEU A 95 17.73 -6.34 13.66
CA LEU A 95 18.95 -6.43 12.89
C LEU A 95 18.61 -6.13 11.44
N CYS A 96 19.30 -5.17 10.81
CA CYS A 96 19.04 -4.79 9.43
C CYS A 96 20.34 -4.51 8.67
N TYR A 97 20.28 -4.69 7.35
CA TYR A 97 21.29 -4.14 6.47
C TYR A 97 21.04 -2.66 6.21
N LEU A 98 22.14 -1.92 6.07
CA LEU A 98 22.17 -0.55 5.61
C LEU A 98 22.75 -0.53 4.19
N VAL A 99 21.95 -0.09 3.22
CA VAL A 99 22.44 0.22 1.87
C VAL A 99 22.75 1.71 1.80
N PRO A 100 24.02 2.12 1.65
CA PRO A 100 24.37 3.54 1.64
C PRO A 100 23.65 4.30 0.54
N LYS A 101 23.16 5.50 0.86
CA LYS A 101 22.45 6.38 -0.07
C LYS A 101 23.15 6.59 -1.41
N PRO A 102 24.47 6.85 -1.49
CA PRO A 102 25.14 7.01 -2.78
C PRO A 102 25.06 5.75 -3.66
N VAL A 103 25.13 4.57 -3.04
CA VAL A 103 25.01 3.29 -3.75
C VAL A 103 23.58 3.10 -4.22
N PHE A 104 22.61 3.30 -3.34
CA PHE A 104 21.18 3.22 -3.69
C PHE A 104 20.82 4.12 -4.87
N LEU A 105 21.21 5.41 -4.82
CA LEU A 105 20.94 6.36 -5.89
C LEU A 105 21.64 5.98 -7.19
N SER A 106 22.90 5.53 -7.13
CA SER A 106 23.62 5.02 -8.30
C SER A 106 22.93 3.80 -8.94
N LEU A 107 22.40 2.88 -8.12
CA LEU A 107 21.63 1.74 -8.62
C LEU A 107 20.33 2.19 -9.31
N CYS A 108 19.60 3.15 -8.74
CA CYS A 108 18.43 3.74 -9.40
C CYS A 108 18.78 4.47 -10.70
N GLU A 109 19.89 5.21 -10.75
CA GLU A 109 20.31 5.94 -11.95
C GLU A 109 20.74 5.01 -13.10
N ASN A 110 21.37 3.88 -12.76
CA ASN A 110 21.96 2.96 -13.73
C ASN A 110 21.07 1.74 -14.06
N ASN A 111 19.97 1.54 -13.35
CA ASN A 111 19.04 0.43 -13.58
C ASN A 111 17.58 0.90 -13.49
N GLN A 112 16.94 1.04 -14.66
CA GLN A 112 15.57 1.53 -14.74
C GLN A 112 14.54 0.55 -14.13
N GLU A 113 14.78 -0.77 -14.19
CA GLU A 113 13.87 -1.74 -13.58
C GLU A 113 13.91 -1.66 -12.05
N PHE A 114 15.12 -1.51 -11.49
CA PHE A 114 15.32 -1.27 -10.07
C PHE A 114 14.69 0.06 -9.63
N GLU A 115 14.91 1.14 -10.38
CA GLU A 115 14.31 2.45 -10.13
C GLU A 115 12.77 2.41 -10.14
N HIS A 116 12.18 1.70 -11.12
CA HIS A 116 10.73 1.59 -11.26
C HIS A 116 10.07 0.92 -10.07
N TYR A 117 10.75 0.02 -9.36
CA TYR A 117 10.20 -0.58 -8.13
C TYR A 117 9.92 0.49 -7.08
N PHE A 118 10.85 1.42 -6.87
CA PHE A 118 10.69 2.50 -5.90
C PHE A 118 9.81 3.64 -6.43
N ASN A 119 9.83 3.85 -7.75
CA ASN A 119 9.05 4.89 -8.40
C ASN A 119 7.64 4.47 -8.79
N GLY A 120 7.22 3.22 -8.59
CA GLY A 120 5.85 2.75 -8.90
C GLY A 120 4.75 3.62 -8.29
N ASN A 121 5.00 4.23 -7.11
CA ASN A 121 4.08 5.21 -6.51
C ASN A 121 4.25 6.65 -7.03
N LEU A 122 5.44 7.02 -7.55
CA LEU A 122 5.77 8.37 -8.00
C LEU A 122 5.46 8.61 -9.48
N SER A 123 5.68 7.61 -10.34
CA SER A 123 5.28 7.62 -11.75
C SER A 123 3.76 7.48 -11.88
N GLN A 124 3.12 6.64 -11.05
CA GLN A 124 1.66 6.63 -10.92
C GLN A 124 1.15 7.97 -10.39
N ARG A 125 1.76 8.60 -9.37
CA ARG A 125 1.39 9.98 -8.94
C ARG A 125 1.62 11.04 -10.01
N LYS A 126 2.72 11.03 -10.76
CA LYS A 126 2.99 11.98 -11.85
C LYS A 126 2.07 11.77 -13.04
N GLN A 127 1.77 10.52 -13.38
CA GLN A 127 0.80 10.15 -14.40
C GLN A 127 -0.61 10.55 -13.97
N LEU A 128 -1.00 10.27 -12.72
CA LEU A 128 -2.25 10.71 -12.09
C LEU A 128 -2.36 12.24 -11.99
N LEU A 129 -1.27 12.97 -11.70
CA LEU A 129 -1.25 14.43 -11.69
C LEU A 129 -1.38 15.01 -13.11
N ARG A 130 -0.73 14.39 -14.10
CA ARG A 130 -0.85 14.78 -15.51
C ARG A 130 -2.21 14.42 -16.10
N SER A 131 -2.82 13.31 -15.71
CA SER A 131 -4.18 12.94 -16.11
C SER A 131 -5.24 13.72 -15.34
N ALA A 132 -5.04 14.04 -14.05
CA ALA A 132 -5.90 14.95 -13.27
C ALA A 132 -5.87 16.39 -13.79
N GLN A 133 -4.72 16.90 -14.23
CA GLN A 133 -4.64 18.19 -14.93
C GLN A 133 -5.37 18.17 -16.28
N LYS A 134 -5.49 17.00 -16.93
CA LYS A 134 -6.26 16.81 -18.16
C LYS A 134 -7.74 16.47 -17.92
N GLN A 135 -8.10 15.97 -16.75
CA GLN A 135 -9.45 15.58 -16.35
C GLN A 135 -9.79 16.26 -15.01
N GLN A 136 -10.14 17.54 -15.07
CA GLN A 136 -10.58 18.33 -13.91
C GLN A 136 -11.70 17.66 -13.09
N ASN A 137 -12.46 16.71 -13.68
CA ASN A 137 -13.59 16.06 -13.00
C ASN A 137 -13.24 14.84 -12.14
N LEU A 138 -12.12 14.12 -12.37
CA LEU A 138 -11.84 12.87 -11.63
C LEU A 138 -11.12 13.10 -10.29
N ALA A 139 -10.27 14.13 -10.22
CA ALA A 139 -9.63 14.52 -8.96
C ALA A 139 -10.65 15.08 -7.95
N GLU A 140 -11.67 15.77 -8.44
CA GLU A 140 -12.80 16.24 -7.63
C GLU A 140 -13.59 15.05 -7.05
N PHE A 141 -13.81 13.99 -7.83
CA PHE A 141 -14.41 12.73 -7.34
C PHE A 141 -13.57 12.03 -6.25
N ILE A 142 -12.25 11.90 -6.43
CA ILE A 142 -11.36 11.25 -5.45
C ILE A 142 -11.24 12.05 -4.14
N LEU A 143 -11.36 13.39 -4.21
CA LEU A 143 -11.25 14.28 -3.04
C LEU A 143 -12.60 14.61 -2.40
N SER A 144 -13.71 14.19 -3.01
CA SER A 144 -15.05 14.44 -2.50
C SER A 144 -15.32 13.60 -1.26
N ARG A 145 -15.75 14.27 -0.17
CA ARG A 145 -16.19 13.58 1.04
C ARG A 145 -17.55 12.93 0.79
N VAL A 146 -17.61 11.61 0.96
CA VAL A 146 -18.85 10.83 0.92
C VAL A 146 -19.75 11.30 2.08
N ASN A 147 -20.98 11.71 1.76
CA ASN A 147 -22.01 12.06 2.73
C ASN A 147 -23.30 11.29 2.46
N SER A 148 -24.27 11.36 3.36
CA SER A 148 -25.53 10.61 3.24
C SER A 148 -26.39 11.00 2.03
N ASP A 149 -26.12 12.16 1.42
CA ASP A 149 -26.97 12.76 0.39
C ASP A 149 -26.67 12.20 -1.01
N ILE A 150 -25.56 11.46 -1.17
CA ILE A 150 -25.18 10.79 -2.42
C ILE A 150 -25.62 9.32 -2.51
N TYR A 151 -26.24 8.76 -1.45
CA TYR A 151 -26.83 7.43 -1.54
C TYR A 151 -28.18 7.50 -2.24
N HIS A 152 -28.40 6.60 -3.18
CA HIS A 152 -29.71 6.38 -3.77
C HIS A 152 -30.35 5.15 -3.11
N PRO A 153 -31.66 5.16 -2.83
CA PRO A 153 -32.35 3.98 -2.34
C PRO A 153 -32.10 2.80 -3.29
N PRO A 154 -31.78 1.60 -2.76
CA PRO A 154 -31.53 0.44 -3.61
C PRO A 154 -32.81 0.08 -4.37
N LEU A 155 -32.68 -0.37 -5.62
CA LEU A 155 -33.79 -1.04 -6.29
C LEU A 155 -34.02 -2.39 -5.62
N ILE A 156 -35.17 -2.53 -4.95
CA ILE A 156 -35.60 -3.79 -4.35
C ILE A 156 -36.60 -4.47 -5.31
N LEU A 157 -36.34 -5.73 -5.63
CA LEU A 157 -37.16 -6.57 -6.49
C LEU A 157 -37.76 -7.72 -5.68
N GLU A 158 -38.97 -8.13 -6.06
CA GLU A 158 -39.59 -9.34 -5.50
C GLU A 158 -38.88 -10.59 -6.04
N SER A 159 -38.81 -11.65 -5.23
CA SER A 159 -38.21 -12.96 -5.57
C SER A 159 -38.78 -13.56 -6.87
N ALA A 160 -40.06 -13.31 -7.14
CA ALA A 160 -40.78 -13.78 -8.33
C ALA A 160 -40.46 -12.99 -9.61
N THR A 161 -39.66 -11.92 -9.53
CA THR A 161 -39.30 -11.10 -10.70
C THR A 161 -38.40 -11.91 -11.64
N SER A 162 -38.83 -12.05 -12.90
CA SER A 162 -38.02 -12.75 -13.91
C SER A 162 -36.73 -11.98 -14.23
N LEU A 163 -35.67 -12.72 -14.58
CA LEU A 163 -34.39 -12.12 -14.99
C LEU A 163 -34.55 -11.10 -16.13
N GLN A 164 -35.43 -11.38 -17.09
CA GLN A 164 -35.70 -10.46 -18.20
C GLN A 164 -36.27 -9.13 -17.71
N ASN A 165 -37.24 -9.16 -16.79
CA ASN A 165 -37.84 -7.94 -16.23
C ASN A 165 -36.86 -7.21 -15.31
N THR A 166 -36.02 -7.95 -14.59
CA THR A 166 -34.93 -7.39 -13.79
C THR A 166 -33.96 -6.59 -14.65
N THR A 167 -33.43 -7.18 -15.72
CA THR A 167 -32.48 -6.49 -16.62
C THR A 167 -33.13 -5.31 -17.33
N ALA A 168 -34.41 -5.42 -17.73
CA ALA A 168 -35.13 -4.31 -18.34
C ALA A 168 -35.26 -3.11 -17.37
N LYS A 169 -35.64 -3.35 -16.12
CA LYS A 169 -35.75 -2.31 -15.08
C LYS A 169 -34.40 -1.69 -14.72
N MET A 170 -33.35 -2.50 -14.63
CA MET A 170 -31.99 -2.02 -14.33
C MET A 170 -31.46 -1.10 -15.45
N ASN A 171 -31.72 -1.45 -16.71
CA ASN A 171 -31.35 -0.61 -17.85
C ASN A 171 -32.18 0.68 -17.93
N GLU A 172 -33.47 0.64 -17.58
CA GLU A 172 -34.34 1.83 -17.59
C GLU A 172 -33.93 2.85 -16.52
N LEU A 173 -33.50 2.37 -15.36
CA LEU A 173 -33.10 3.18 -14.21
C LEU A 173 -31.60 3.54 -14.20
N ASP A 174 -30.84 3.06 -15.18
CA ASP A 174 -29.39 3.24 -15.30
C ASP A 174 -28.64 2.79 -14.02
N ILE A 175 -28.94 1.57 -13.55
CA ILE A 175 -28.35 0.99 -12.34
C ILE A 175 -27.71 -0.37 -12.60
N ASP A 176 -26.58 -0.61 -11.94
CA ASP A 176 -25.76 -1.80 -12.17
C ASP A 176 -26.07 -2.94 -11.17
N ALA A 177 -26.87 -2.64 -10.15
CA ALA A 177 -27.22 -3.59 -9.08
C ALA A 177 -28.66 -3.40 -8.59
N ALA A 178 -29.27 -4.52 -8.17
CA ALA A 178 -30.56 -4.56 -7.52
C ALA A 178 -30.53 -5.60 -6.39
N LEU A 179 -31.31 -5.37 -5.34
CA LEU A 179 -31.48 -6.31 -4.23
C LEU A 179 -32.76 -7.10 -4.45
N VAL A 180 -32.72 -8.40 -4.17
CA VAL A 180 -33.92 -9.26 -4.24
C VAL A 180 -34.39 -9.52 -2.83
N LYS A 181 -35.64 -9.16 -2.55
CA LYS A 181 -36.30 -9.46 -1.28
C LYS A 181 -36.50 -10.97 -1.20
N LEU A 182 -36.08 -11.56 -0.07
CA LEU A 182 -36.34 -12.96 0.22
C LEU A 182 -37.83 -13.17 0.51
N ASP A 183 -38.37 -14.31 0.08
CA ASP A 183 -39.71 -14.73 0.48
C ASP A 183 -39.77 -15.01 1.98
N GLU A 184 -40.92 -14.78 2.61
CA GLU A 184 -41.10 -14.94 4.06
C GLU A 184 -40.87 -16.39 4.53
N GLU A 185 -40.97 -17.38 3.62
CA GLU A 185 -40.73 -18.80 3.88
C GLU A 185 -39.33 -19.28 3.41
N ASP A 186 -38.43 -18.37 3.04
CA ASP A 186 -37.09 -18.74 2.57
C ASP A 186 -36.21 -19.26 3.72
N ASN A 187 -35.74 -20.51 3.60
CA ASN A 187 -34.89 -21.18 4.59
C ASN A 187 -33.63 -20.40 4.99
N ARG A 188 -33.17 -19.44 4.17
CA ARG A 188 -32.03 -18.57 4.49
C ARG A 188 -32.35 -17.55 5.61
N LEU A 189 -33.62 -17.26 5.86
CA LEU A 189 -34.05 -16.41 6.96
C LEU A 189 -33.88 -17.10 8.32
N GLU A 190 -34.03 -18.43 8.39
CA GLU A 190 -33.80 -19.20 9.62
C GLU A 190 -32.32 -19.36 9.97
N ALA A 191 -31.44 -19.36 8.96
CA ALA A 191 -30.00 -19.54 9.13
C ALA A 191 -29.26 -18.27 9.62
N ASN A 192 -29.90 -17.10 9.60
CA ASN A 192 -29.26 -15.84 9.97
C ASN A 192 -30.25 -14.85 10.64
N PRO A 193 -30.59 -15.05 11.93
CA PRO A 193 -31.63 -14.29 12.64
C PRO A 193 -31.27 -12.82 12.93
N GLU A 194 -30.01 -12.40 12.72
CA GLU A 194 -29.57 -11.01 12.90
C GLU A 194 -29.72 -10.15 11.65
N HIS A 195 -30.27 -10.65 10.55
CA HIS A 195 -30.50 -9.81 9.38
C HIS A 195 -31.58 -8.76 9.71
N PRO A 196 -31.25 -7.46 9.82
CA PRO A 196 -32.26 -6.47 10.12
C PRO A 196 -33.30 -6.47 9.01
N PRO A 197 -34.60 -6.28 9.30
CA PRO A 197 -35.57 -5.98 8.26
C PRO A 197 -35.05 -4.74 7.53
N MET A 198 -34.75 -4.90 6.24
CA MET A 198 -34.39 -3.76 5.41
C MET A 198 -35.53 -2.74 5.48
N PRO A 199 -35.24 -1.44 5.73
CA PRO A 199 -36.24 -0.39 5.73
C PRO A 199 -36.93 -0.25 4.37
#